data_AF-A0A7Y5PVU8-F1
#
_entry.id   AF-A0A7Y5PVU8-F1
#
_cell.length_a   1.000
_cell.length_b   1.000
_cell.length_c   1.000
_cell.angle_alpha   90.00
_cell.angle_beta   90.00
_cell.angle_gamma   90.00
#
_symmetry.space_group_name_H-M   'P 1'
#
loop_
_entity.id
_entity.type
_entity.pdbx_description
1 polymer ?
#
loop_
_entity_poly.entity_id
_entity_poly.type
_entity_poly.pdbx_seq_one_letter_code
_entity_poly.pdbx_strand_id
1 'polypeptide(L)'
;MNKFLAIALLGVAGFGVAAALPAPVDVPVPARASGEVLEQSMETLNGALKGLMKGGISAETKDKSLDTLVRMQSAIVAAKSEKPHDLSAEELVGYRAMMADMLGLTCKIEVATLQGKFDDANKLVKEELTRFKKEGHDKYQKEEEHGDHK
;
A
#
# COMPACT_ATOMS: atom_id res chain seq x y z
N MET A 1 -24.92 47.68 45.58
CA MET A 1 -24.68 48.77 44.61
C MET A 1 -24.81 48.21 43.22
N ASN A 2 -25.89 48.59 42.52
CA ASN A 2 -26.06 48.34 41.09
C ASN A 2 -24.96 49.07 40.31
N LYS A 3 -24.42 48.41 39.28
CA LYS A 3 -24.34 48.93 37.90
C LYS A 3 -23.73 47.88 36.97
N PHE A 4 -24.60 47.42 36.07
CA PHE A 4 -24.27 46.66 34.87
C PHE A 4 -23.23 47.42 34.03
N LEU A 5 -22.19 46.71 33.59
CA LEU A 5 -21.24 47.21 32.60
C LEU A 5 -21.28 46.27 31.39
N ALA A 6 -21.64 46.90 30.28
CA ALA A 6 -21.93 46.32 28.98
C ALA A 6 -20.74 45.55 28.40
N ILE A 7 -20.98 44.31 27.96
CA ILE A 7 -20.10 43.58 27.07
C ILE A 7 -20.40 44.08 25.65
N ALA A 8 -19.50 44.92 25.14
CA ALA A 8 -19.51 45.35 23.75
C ALA A 8 -19.12 44.17 22.85
N LEU A 9 -20.10 43.69 22.09
CA LEU A 9 -19.93 42.83 20.91
C LEU A 9 -19.14 43.62 19.84
N LEU A 10 -17.85 43.35 19.73
CA LEU A 10 -17.02 43.76 18.60
C LEU A 10 -16.82 42.55 17.70
N GLY A 11 -17.68 42.45 16.69
CA GLY A 11 -17.50 41.54 15.56
C GLY A 11 -16.30 41.96 14.73
N VAL A 12 -15.30 41.08 14.62
CA VAL A 12 -14.28 41.16 13.58
C VAL A 12 -14.73 40.25 12.44
N ALA A 13 -15.40 40.86 11.48
CA ALA A 13 -15.64 40.27 10.18
C ALA A 13 -14.41 40.48 9.29
N GLY A 14 -13.93 39.37 8.69
CA GLY A 14 -13.28 39.36 7.39
C GLY A 14 -11.82 39.80 7.32
N PHE A 15 -10.94 38.86 7.03
CA PHE A 15 -10.16 38.84 5.77
C PHE A 15 -9.44 37.49 5.70
N GLY A 16 -10.12 36.50 5.13
CA GLY A 16 -9.50 35.24 4.76
C GLY A 16 -8.65 35.46 3.52
N VAL A 17 -7.33 35.52 3.68
CA VAL A 17 -6.40 35.37 2.57
C VAL A 17 -6.39 33.89 2.21
N ALA A 18 -7.31 33.49 1.33
CA ALA A 18 -7.19 32.23 0.61
C ALA A 18 -6.02 32.39 -0.35
N ALA A 19 -4.82 31.97 0.07
CA ALA A 19 -3.72 31.75 -0.85
C ALA A 19 -4.20 30.75 -1.89
N ALA A 20 -4.40 31.21 -3.12
CA ALA A 20 -4.68 30.36 -4.26
C ALA A 20 -3.47 29.44 -4.44
N LEU A 21 -3.56 28.23 -3.88
CA LEU A 21 -2.62 27.18 -4.21
C LEU A 21 -2.74 26.94 -5.72
N PRO A 22 -1.62 26.92 -6.46
CA PRO A 22 -1.66 26.55 -7.87
C PRO A 22 -2.29 25.15 -7.98
N ALA A 23 -3.23 25.00 -8.92
CA ALA A 23 -3.81 23.71 -9.23
C ALA A 23 -2.69 22.70 -9.50
N PRO A 24 -2.83 21.43 -9.07
CA PRO A 24 -1.84 20.41 -9.37
C PRO A 24 -1.64 20.36 -10.89
N VAL A 25 -0.39 20.55 -11.31
CA VAL A 25 -0.01 20.44 -12.71
C VAL A 25 -0.30 18.98 -13.09
N ASP A 26 -1.25 18.77 -14.00
CA ASP A 26 -1.49 17.48 -14.65
C ASP A 26 -0.24 17.14 -15.47
N VAL A 27 0.75 16.55 -14.81
CA VAL A 27 1.89 15.94 -15.50
C VAL A 27 1.31 14.73 -16.20
N PRO A 28 1.28 14.67 -17.55
CA PRO A 28 0.81 13.49 -18.25
C PRO A 28 1.75 12.34 -17.87
N VAL A 29 1.28 11.47 -16.97
CA VAL A 29 1.95 10.20 -16.69
C VAL A 29 1.77 9.38 -17.97
N PRO A 30 2.86 9.00 -18.66
CA PRO A 30 2.73 8.14 -19.83
C PRO A 30 1.95 6.89 -19.40
N ALA A 31 0.83 6.65 -20.06
CA ALA A 31 -0.02 5.50 -19.81
C ALA A 31 0.78 4.24 -20.15
N ARG A 32 1.45 3.67 -19.15
CA ARG A 32 1.87 2.27 -19.23
C ARG A 32 0.60 1.43 -19.35
N ALA A 33 0.63 0.38 -20.18
CA ALA A 33 -0.49 -0.54 -20.23
C ALA A 33 -0.73 -1.06 -18.81
N SER A 34 -1.95 -0.86 -18.29
CA SER A 34 -2.34 -1.23 -16.92
C SER A 34 -1.98 -2.68 -16.56
N GLY A 35 -2.03 -3.57 -17.55
CA GLY A 35 -1.58 -4.96 -17.42
C GLY A 35 -0.09 -5.12 -17.12
N GLU A 36 0.78 -4.36 -17.77
CA GLU A 36 2.24 -4.45 -17.58
C GLU A 36 2.66 -3.95 -16.18
N VAL A 37 2.01 -2.87 -15.71
CA VAL A 37 2.25 -2.35 -14.34
C VAL A 37 1.82 -3.36 -13.30
N LEU A 38 0.66 -3.98 -13.48
CA LEU A 38 0.16 -5.01 -12.57
C LEU A 38 1.07 -6.23 -12.55
N GLU A 39 1.47 -6.75 -13.72
CA GLU A 39 2.35 -7.90 -13.86
C GLU A 39 3.70 -7.65 -13.18
N GLN A 40 4.36 -6.53 -13.50
CA GLN A 40 5.64 -6.15 -12.91
C GLN A 40 5.52 -5.97 -11.38
N SER A 41 4.40 -5.41 -10.92
CA SER A 41 4.15 -5.25 -9.50
C SER A 41 4.00 -6.62 -8.82
N MET A 42 3.25 -7.55 -9.39
CA MET A 42 3.07 -8.90 -8.85
C MET A 42 4.37 -9.72 -8.87
N GLU A 43 5.21 -9.56 -9.90
CA GLU A 43 6.55 -10.16 -9.94
C GLU A 43 7.42 -9.59 -8.81
N THR A 44 7.42 -8.27 -8.65
CA THR A 44 8.17 -7.58 -7.57
C THR A 44 7.72 -8.06 -6.19
N LEU A 45 6.42 -8.16 -5.95
CA LEU A 45 5.85 -8.67 -4.70
C LEU A 45 6.32 -10.11 -4.42
N ASN A 46 6.25 -10.97 -5.43
CA ASN A 46 6.69 -12.36 -5.32
C ASN A 46 8.19 -12.49 -5.06
N GLY A 47 9.00 -11.70 -5.76
CA GLY A 47 10.45 -11.65 -5.58
C GLY A 47 10.83 -11.15 -4.18
N ALA A 48 10.23 -10.05 -3.75
CA ALA A 48 10.46 -9.47 -2.43
C ALA A 48 10.09 -10.43 -1.30
N LEU A 49 8.90 -11.07 -1.37
CA LEU A 49 8.47 -12.05 -0.39
C LEU A 49 9.45 -13.24 -0.32
N LYS A 50 9.84 -13.82 -1.46
CA LYS A 50 10.84 -14.90 -1.50
C LYS A 50 12.17 -14.44 -0.91
N GLY A 51 12.58 -13.21 -1.18
CA GLY A 51 13.78 -12.59 -0.62
C GLY A 51 13.74 -12.52 0.90
N LEU A 52 12.65 -12.01 1.47
CA LEU A 52 12.43 -11.94 2.92
C LEU A 52 12.36 -13.33 3.56
N MET A 53 11.67 -14.29 2.94
CA MET A 53 11.57 -15.67 3.47
C MET A 53 12.91 -16.40 3.48
N LYS A 54 13.74 -16.24 2.44
CA LYS A 54 15.04 -16.92 2.33
C LYS A 54 16.13 -16.22 3.13
N GLY A 55 16.18 -14.89 3.08
CA GLY A 55 17.20 -14.10 3.78
C GLY A 55 16.94 -14.01 5.28
N GLY A 56 15.67 -14.05 5.68
CA GLY A 56 15.25 -13.74 7.04
C GLY A 56 15.49 -12.26 7.39
N ILE A 57 14.77 -11.79 8.39
CA ILE A 57 14.99 -10.46 8.95
C ILE A 57 15.84 -10.62 10.21
N SER A 58 17.00 -9.98 10.27
CA SER A 58 17.90 -10.00 11.43
C SER A 58 18.62 -8.65 11.56
N ALA A 59 19.46 -8.50 12.58
CA ALA A 59 20.31 -7.31 12.70
C ALA A 59 21.25 -7.14 11.50
N GLU A 60 21.80 -8.25 10.99
CA GLU A 60 22.75 -8.26 9.86
C GLU A 60 22.05 -7.97 8.52
N THR A 61 20.81 -8.42 8.36
CA THR A 61 20.03 -8.22 7.13
C THR A 61 19.06 -7.04 7.21
N LYS A 62 19.10 -6.25 8.28
CA LYS A 62 18.11 -5.20 8.59
C LYS A 62 17.92 -4.24 7.42
N ASP A 63 19.00 -3.60 6.96
CA ASP A 63 18.91 -2.56 5.93
C ASP A 63 18.40 -3.14 4.60
N LYS A 64 18.93 -4.31 4.21
CA LYS A 64 18.45 -5.03 3.02
C LYS A 64 16.97 -5.44 3.13
N SER A 65 16.54 -5.85 4.32
CA SER A 65 15.15 -6.21 4.59
C SER A 65 14.23 -4.98 4.48
N LEU A 66 14.67 -3.83 5.00
CA LEU A 66 13.94 -2.56 4.89
C LEU A 66 13.83 -2.11 3.42
N ASP A 67 14.92 -2.13 2.65
CA ASP A 67 14.90 -1.82 1.22
C ASP A 67 13.92 -2.74 0.46
N THR A 68 13.90 -4.02 0.84
CA THR A 68 12.98 -5.00 0.24
C THR A 68 11.52 -4.68 0.59
N LEU A 69 11.23 -4.30 1.85
CA LEU A 69 9.90 -3.91 2.30
C LEU A 69 9.40 -2.64 1.58
N VAL A 70 10.25 -1.63 1.40
CA VAL A 70 9.90 -0.40 0.68
C VAL A 70 9.55 -0.69 -0.78
N ARG A 71 10.33 -1.52 -1.46
CA ARG A 71 10.04 -1.96 -2.83
C ARG A 71 8.71 -2.71 -2.90
N MET A 72 8.47 -3.59 -1.93
CA MET A 72 7.24 -4.35 -1.83
C MET A 72 6.04 -3.41 -1.65
N GLN A 73 6.07 -2.50 -0.68
CA GLN A 73 5.03 -1.50 -0.45
C GLN A 73 4.72 -0.66 -1.70
N SER A 74 5.77 -0.23 -2.42
CA SER A 74 5.62 0.52 -3.68
C SER A 74 4.88 -0.29 -4.74
N ALA A 75 5.22 -1.58 -4.89
CA ALA A 75 4.51 -2.49 -5.80
C ALA A 75 3.06 -2.75 -5.37
N ILE A 76 2.76 -2.80 -4.06
CA ILE A 76 1.37 -2.92 -3.57
C ILE A 76 0.55 -1.69 -4.00
N VAL A 77 1.10 -0.49 -3.82
CA VAL A 77 0.42 0.76 -4.18
C VAL A 77 0.17 0.84 -5.69
N ALA A 78 1.17 0.46 -6.48
CA ALA A 78 1.04 0.38 -7.93
C ALA A 78 -0.07 -0.60 -8.33
N ALA A 79 0.03 -1.86 -7.90
CA ALA A 79 -0.97 -2.88 -8.23
C ALA A 79 -2.39 -2.55 -7.74
N LYS A 80 -2.54 -1.98 -6.53
CA LYS A 80 -3.85 -1.54 -6.00
C LYS A 80 -4.54 -0.50 -6.89
N SER A 81 -3.75 0.31 -7.59
CA SER A 81 -4.25 1.34 -8.50
C SER A 81 -4.73 0.77 -9.83
N GLU A 82 -4.30 -0.45 -10.16
CA GLU A 82 -4.71 -1.18 -11.34
C GLU A 82 -6.03 -1.93 -11.14
N LYS A 83 -6.59 -2.41 -12.25
CA LYS A 83 -7.74 -3.31 -12.28
C LYS A 83 -7.28 -4.66 -12.86
N PRO A 84 -7.13 -5.72 -12.05
CA PRO A 84 -6.91 -7.06 -12.56
C PRO A 84 -8.13 -7.50 -13.35
N HIS A 85 -7.97 -7.96 -14.59
CA HIS A 85 -9.05 -8.54 -15.40
C HIS A 85 -10.33 -7.66 -15.49
N ASP A 86 -11.40 -8.23 -16.05
CA ASP A 86 -12.74 -7.62 -16.04
C ASP A 86 -13.50 -7.93 -14.74
N LEU A 87 -12.93 -7.56 -13.59
CA LEU A 87 -13.66 -7.62 -12.31
C LEU A 87 -14.88 -6.69 -12.32
N SER A 88 -15.96 -7.13 -11.68
CA SER A 88 -17.11 -6.28 -11.34
C SER A 88 -16.71 -5.19 -10.34
N ALA A 89 -17.58 -4.19 -10.14
CA ALA A 89 -17.32 -3.11 -9.20
C ALA A 89 -17.17 -3.61 -7.75
N GLU A 90 -17.96 -4.61 -7.36
CA GLU A 90 -17.93 -5.22 -6.02
C GLU A 90 -16.64 -6.02 -5.80
N GLU A 91 -16.22 -6.80 -6.80
CA GLU A 91 -14.95 -7.55 -6.75
C GLU A 91 -13.74 -6.61 -6.71
N LEU A 92 -13.79 -5.48 -7.42
CA LEU A 92 -12.74 -4.47 -7.39
C LEU A 92 -12.58 -3.81 -6.01
N VAL A 93 -13.68 -3.61 -5.28
CA VAL A 93 -13.63 -3.16 -3.88
C VAL A 93 -12.92 -4.19 -3.01
N GLY A 94 -13.26 -5.47 -3.15
CA GLY A 94 -12.60 -6.56 -2.43
C GLY A 94 -11.11 -6.65 -2.71
N TYR A 95 -10.72 -6.57 -3.99
CA TYR A 95 -9.33 -6.54 -4.42
C TYR A 95 -8.57 -5.37 -3.78
N ARG A 96 -9.11 -4.15 -3.86
CA ARG A 96 -8.48 -2.95 -3.29
C ARG A 96 -8.38 -3.00 -1.78
N ALA A 97 -9.36 -3.60 -1.10
CA ALA A 97 -9.32 -3.84 0.34
C ALA A 97 -8.19 -4.82 0.70
N MET A 98 -8.10 -5.96 0.01
CA MET A 98 -7.01 -6.92 0.21
C MET A 98 -5.63 -6.28 0.02
N MET A 99 -5.45 -5.50 -1.05
CA MET A 99 -4.17 -4.81 -1.30
C MET A 99 -3.87 -3.77 -0.21
N ALA A 100 -4.88 -3.09 0.32
CA ALA A 100 -4.72 -2.16 1.44
C ALA A 100 -4.29 -2.89 2.73
N ASP A 101 -4.89 -4.04 3.02
CA ASP A 101 -4.53 -4.87 4.18
C ASP A 101 -3.10 -5.41 4.05
N MET A 102 -2.71 -5.84 2.85
CA MET A 102 -1.35 -6.28 2.57
C MET A 102 -0.34 -5.15 2.77
N LEU A 103 -0.67 -3.93 2.32
CA LEU A 103 0.14 -2.74 2.58
C LEU A 103 0.30 -2.51 4.10
N GLY A 104 -0.81 -2.53 4.84
CA GLY A 104 -0.80 -2.39 6.29
C GLY A 104 0.06 -3.44 7.00
N LEU A 105 0.01 -4.69 6.54
CA LEU A 105 0.85 -5.78 7.06
C LEU A 105 2.35 -5.51 6.80
N THR A 106 2.71 -5.07 5.59
CA THR A 106 4.12 -4.75 5.28
C THR A 106 4.65 -3.60 6.13
N CYS A 107 3.84 -2.58 6.42
CA CYS A 107 4.22 -1.52 7.36
C CYS A 107 4.42 -2.05 8.79
N LYS A 108 3.62 -3.02 9.25
CA LYS A 108 3.82 -3.66 10.57
C LYS A 108 5.15 -4.41 10.64
N ILE A 109 5.51 -5.14 9.57
CA ILE A 109 6.79 -5.85 9.45
C ILE A 109 7.96 -4.84 9.48
N GLU A 110 7.83 -3.73 8.75
CA GLU A 110 8.82 -2.65 8.73
C GLU A 110 9.02 -2.05 10.12
N VAL A 111 7.93 -1.70 10.82
CA VAL A 111 7.99 -1.18 12.19
C VAL A 111 8.67 -2.17 13.14
N ALA A 112 8.32 -3.46 13.08
CA ALA A 112 8.96 -4.49 13.90
C ALA A 112 10.47 -4.59 13.61
N THR A 113 10.85 -4.52 12.33
CA THR A 113 12.26 -4.53 11.87
C THR A 113 13.03 -3.30 12.37
N LEU A 114 12.43 -2.11 12.29
CA LEU A 114 13.02 -0.87 12.79
C LEU A 114 13.25 -0.92 14.30
N GLN A 115 12.30 -1.52 15.04
CA GLN A 115 12.35 -1.73 16.49
C GLN A 115 13.29 -2.87 16.93
N GLY A 116 13.91 -3.60 16.00
CA GLY A 116 14.78 -4.75 16.31
C GLY A 116 14.02 -6.00 16.78
N LYS A 117 12.69 -6.04 16.61
CA LYS A 117 11.83 -7.18 16.92
C LYS A 117 11.82 -8.17 15.75
N PHE A 118 12.99 -8.75 15.48
CA PHE A 118 13.20 -9.55 14.27
C PHE A 118 12.39 -10.85 14.25
N ASP A 119 12.19 -11.50 15.40
CA ASP A 119 11.37 -12.71 15.47
C ASP A 119 9.90 -12.42 15.13
N ASP A 120 9.36 -11.32 15.66
CA ASP A 120 8.01 -10.86 15.34
C ASP A 120 7.88 -10.52 13.84
N ALA A 121 8.88 -9.83 13.27
CA ALA A 121 8.90 -9.49 11.86
C ALA A 121 8.91 -10.76 10.97
N ASN A 122 9.75 -11.74 11.30
CA ASN A 122 9.82 -13.02 10.57
C ASN A 122 8.52 -13.83 10.71
N LYS A 123 7.87 -13.80 11.88
CA LYS A 123 6.58 -14.46 12.09
C LYS A 123 5.51 -13.87 11.18
N LEU A 124 5.41 -12.55 11.14
CA LEU A 124 4.47 -11.84 10.24
C LEU A 124 4.73 -12.16 8.76
N VAL A 125 6.00 -12.24 8.33
CA VAL A 125 6.34 -12.65 6.96
C VAL A 125 5.89 -14.08 6.67
N LYS A 126 6.16 -15.03 7.58
CA LYS A 126 5.90 -16.45 7.34
C LYS A 126 4.42 -16.79 7.38
N GLU A 127 3.70 -16.28 8.37
CA GLU A 127 2.32 -16.68 8.66
C GLU A 127 1.33 -15.82 7.87
N GLU A 128 1.39 -14.51 8.03
CA GLU A 128 0.37 -13.60 7.49
C GLU A 128 0.63 -13.29 6.02
N LEU A 129 1.88 -12.96 5.66
CA LEU A 129 2.18 -12.50 4.31
C LEU A 129 2.10 -13.63 3.26
N THR A 130 2.45 -14.85 3.65
CA THR A 130 2.22 -16.04 2.81
C THR A 130 0.73 -16.33 2.59
N ARG A 131 -0.13 -16.03 3.58
CA ARG A 131 -1.57 -16.21 3.47
C ARG A 131 -2.15 -15.27 2.42
N PHE A 132 -1.76 -13.99 2.45
CA PHE A 132 -2.19 -12.99 1.45
C PHE A 132 -1.83 -13.39 0.03
N LYS A 133 -0.63 -13.95 -0.18
CA LYS A 133 -0.25 -14.45 -1.50
C LYS A 133 -1.22 -15.52 -2.02
N LYS A 134 -1.57 -16.50 -1.19
CA LYS A 134 -2.49 -17.57 -1.59
C LYS A 134 -3.90 -17.04 -1.83
N GLU A 135 -4.44 -16.30 -0.87
CA GLU A 135 -5.79 -15.74 -0.96
C GLU A 135 -5.96 -14.80 -2.16
N GLY A 136 -4.94 -14.01 -2.48
CA GLY A 136 -4.96 -13.10 -3.64
C GLY A 136 -4.90 -13.83 -4.97
N HIS A 137 -4.00 -14.81 -5.10
CA HIS A 137 -3.92 -15.64 -6.31
C HIS A 137 -5.23 -16.41 -6.53
N ASP A 138 -5.74 -17.11 -5.50
CA ASP A 138 -6.93 -17.95 -5.62
C ASP A 138 -8.20 -17.14 -5.97
N LYS A 139 -8.30 -15.88 -5.54
CA LYS A 139 -9.51 -15.06 -5.74
C LYS A 139 -9.46 -14.16 -6.98
N TYR A 140 -8.28 -13.67 -7.33
CA TYR A 140 -8.15 -12.57 -8.31
C TYR A 140 -7.24 -12.90 -9.48
N GLN A 141 -6.50 -14.01 -9.43
CA GLN A 141 -5.83 -14.55 -10.61
C GLN A 141 -6.79 -15.55 -11.25
N LYS A 142 -7.39 -15.21 -12.39
CA LYS A 142 -8.05 -16.26 -13.19
C LYS A 142 -6.94 -17.15 -13.73
N GLU A 143 -7.05 -18.46 -13.51
CA GLU A 143 -6.24 -19.42 -14.25
C GLU A 143 -6.44 -19.10 -15.74
N GLU A 144 -5.42 -18.55 -16.39
CA GLU A 144 -5.27 -18.84 -17.80
C GLU A 144 -5.13 -20.36 -17.84
N GLU A 145 -6.12 -21.04 -18.43
CA GLU A 145 -5.94 -22.43 -18.86
C GLU A 145 -4.54 -22.50 -19.44
N HIS A 146 -3.65 -23.22 -18.77
CA HIS A 146 -2.36 -23.58 -19.31
C HIS A 146 -2.68 -24.34 -20.59
N GLY A 147 -2.67 -23.62 -21.71
CA GLY A 147 -2.75 -24.16 -23.05
C GLY A 147 -1.59 -25.14 -23.17
N ASP A 148 -1.94 -26.41 -23.06
CA ASP A 148 -1.11 -27.56 -23.26
C ASP A 148 -0.64 -27.54 -24.72
N HIS A 149 0.36 -26.72 -25.04
CA HIS A 149 1.06 -26.79 -26.31
C HIS A 149 2.11 -27.89 -26.19
N LYS A 150 1.62 -29.13 -26.37
CA LYS A 150 2.41 -30.28 -26.79
C LYS A 150 2.51 -30.33 -28.31
#